data_AF-A0A835AIX5-F1
#
_entry.id   AF-A0A835AIX5-F1
#
_cell.length_a   1.000
_cell.length_b   1.000
_cell.length_c   1.000
_cell.angle_alpha   90.00
_cell.angle_beta   90.00
_cell.angle_gamma   90.00
#
_symmetry.space_group_name_H-M   'P 1'
#
loop_
_entity.id
_entity.type
_entity.pdbx_description
1 polymer ?
#
loop_
_entity_poly.entity_id
_entity_poly.type
_entity_poly.pdbx_seq_one_letter_code
_entity_poly.pdbx_strand_id
1 'polypeptide(L)'
;MPFREDIEKIYSYEKAIASWNSSIFYIEAAAFSLYLCMIATKGVKLASRVMESAALRPDKQDEISSCTAKQTLTMYVSIFVKLAKDTYDRKFNDQSIFSLLGAFKGVAAVGHILLQDALTNVDNDGYSDNLVLDTDDSWHEYRKNLSNLEDEFRAVSKSTKVLQILKPTMVHTTTLNMAFILDVVARHDRLLGTYASSLPLPIRLISKQNTAWIDLCLEICFSPVVDPP
;
A
#
# COMPACT_ATOMS: atom_id res chain seq x y z
N MET A 1 -2.13 -8.77 -14.81
CA MET A 1 -1.93 -8.14 -13.50
C MET A 1 -1.55 -9.24 -12.51
N PRO A 2 -0.34 -9.19 -11.92
CA PRO A 2 0.05 -10.03 -10.80
C PRO A 2 -0.99 -10.04 -9.66
N PHE A 3 -1.07 -11.15 -8.92
CA PHE A 3 -1.92 -11.30 -7.72
C PHE A 3 -3.44 -11.05 -7.95
N ARG A 4 -3.93 -11.26 -9.17
CA ARG A 4 -5.36 -11.12 -9.50
C ARG A 4 -6.24 -12.02 -8.63
N GLU A 5 -5.86 -13.28 -8.47
CA GLU A 5 -6.62 -14.27 -7.70
C GLU A 5 -6.72 -13.86 -6.22
N ASP A 6 -5.66 -13.27 -5.66
CA ASP A 6 -5.64 -12.76 -4.28
C ASP A 6 -6.62 -11.59 -4.09
N ILE A 7 -6.71 -10.70 -5.08
CA ILE A 7 -7.67 -9.58 -5.07
C ILE A 7 -9.11 -10.11 -5.17
N GLU A 8 -9.36 -11.05 -6.07
CA GLU A 8 -10.68 -11.68 -6.24
C GLU A 8 -11.10 -12.42 -4.94
N LYS A 9 -10.15 -13.05 -4.26
CA LYS A 9 -10.36 -13.66 -2.95
C LYS A 9 -10.74 -12.63 -1.89
N ILE A 10 -10.05 -11.48 -1.82
CA ILE A 10 -10.41 -10.41 -0.87
C ILE A 10 -11.82 -9.87 -1.18
N TYR A 11 -12.15 -9.66 -2.46
CA TYR A 11 -13.50 -9.22 -2.85
C TYR A 11 -14.59 -10.21 -2.45
N SER A 12 -14.31 -11.51 -2.45
CA SER A 12 -15.28 -12.51 -1.97
C SER A 12 -15.61 -12.33 -0.49
N TYR A 13 -14.62 -11.99 0.34
CA TYR A 13 -14.83 -11.67 1.76
C TYR A 13 -15.61 -10.36 1.94
N GLU A 14 -15.26 -9.33 1.18
CA GLU A 14 -15.96 -8.03 1.21
C GLU A 14 -17.45 -8.21 0.91
N LYS A 15 -17.78 -8.94 -0.16
CA LYS A 15 -19.17 -9.25 -0.53
C LYS A 15 -19.89 -10.01 0.57
N ALA A 16 -19.22 -10.96 1.22
CA ALA A 16 -19.79 -11.72 2.33
C ALA A 16 -20.07 -10.83 3.55
N ILE A 17 -19.15 -9.91 3.90
CA ILE A 17 -19.34 -8.94 4.99
C ILE A 17 -20.51 -8.01 4.69
N ALA A 18 -20.59 -7.48 3.45
CA ALA A 18 -21.70 -6.61 3.04
C ALA A 18 -23.07 -7.29 3.09
N SER A 19 -23.11 -8.63 2.99
CA SER A 19 -24.32 -9.43 3.11
C SER A 19 -24.69 -9.81 4.55
N TRP A 20 -23.92 -9.40 5.56
CA TRP A 20 -24.26 -9.66 6.95
C TRP A 20 -25.61 -9.02 7.30
N ASN A 21 -26.52 -9.81 7.86
CA ASN A 21 -27.75 -9.32 8.47
C ASN A 21 -27.39 -8.56 9.76
N SER A 22 -27.01 -7.30 9.63
CA SER A 22 -26.55 -6.48 10.75
C SER A 22 -27.73 -5.78 11.42
N SER A 23 -27.97 -6.07 12.69
CA SER A 23 -28.67 -5.12 13.57
C SER A 23 -27.85 -3.82 13.67
N ILE A 24 -28.48 -2.71 14.07
CA ILE A 24 -27.84 -1.39 14.21
C ILE A 24 -26.50 -1.46 14.96
N PHE A 25 -26.39 -2.33 15.97
CA PHE A 25 -25.19 -2.53 16.79
C PHE A 25 -24.00 -3.15 16.05
N TYR A 26 -24.20 -3.76 14.87
CA TYR A 26 -23.13 -4.38 14.07
C TYR A 26 -22.70 -3.55 12.87
N ILE A 27 -23.35 -2.40 12.61
CA ILE A 27 -23.05 -1.56 11.44
C ILE A 27 -21.63 -1.00 11.50
N GLU A 28 -21.18 -0.50 12.66
CA GLU A 28 -19.82 0.04 12.81
C GLU A 28 -18.74 -1.02 12.64
N ALA A 29 -18.95 -2.21 13.20
CA ALA A 29 -18.01 -3.33 13.08
C ALA A 29 -17.94 -3.85 11.63
N ALA A 30 -19.06 -3.94 10.93
CA ALA A 30 -19.11 -4.32 9.52
C ALA A 30 -18.43 -3.26 8.65
N ALA A 31 -18.69 -1.97 8.88
CA ALA A 31 -18.07 -0.87 8.15
C ALA A 31 -16.54 -0.86 8.35
N PHE A 32 -16.07 -1.06 9.58
CA PHE A 32 -14.64 -1.17 9.85
C PHE A 32 -14.00 -2.41 9.19
N SER A 33 -14.74 -3.52 9.15
CA SER A 33 -14.30 -4.74 8.48
C SER A 33 -14.16 -4.55 6.95
N LEU A 34 -15.15 -3.91 6.31
CA LEU A 34 -15.07 -3.54 4.89
C LEU A 34 -13.88 -2.61 4.63
N TYR A 35 -13.64 -1.65 5.53
CA TYR A 35 -12.50 -0.75 5.44
C TYR A 35 -11.15 -1.49 5.48
N LEU A 36 -10.99 -2.49 6.35
CA LEU A 36 -9.79 -3.34 6.38
C LEU A 36 -9.62 -4.18 5.10
N CYS A 37 -10.71 -4.73 4.55
CA CYS A 37 -10.69 -5.40 3.24
C CYS A 37 -10.24 -4.46 2.11
N MET A 38 -10.70 -3.21 2.12
CA MET A 38 -10.25 -2.19 1.17
C MET A 38 -8.74 -1.94 1.30
N ILE A 39 -8.22 -1.77 2.53
CA ILE A 39 -6.78 -1.60 2.76
C ILE A 39 -5.99 -2.79 2.24
N ALA A 40 -6.41 -4.02 2.54
CA ALA A 40 -5.77 -5.24 2.07
C ALA A 40 -5.72 -5.27 0.53
N THR A 41 -6.83 -4.96 -0.15
CA THR A 41 -6.88 -4.87 -1.61
C THR A 41 -5.91 -3.84 -2.16
N LYS A 42 -5.79 -2.67 -1.52
CA LYS A 42 -4.81 -1.65 -1.92
C LYS A 42 -3.38 -2.14 -1.74
N GLY A 43 -3.08 -2.83 -0.64
CA GLY A 43 -1.78 -3.47 -0.41
C GLY A 43 -1.39 -4.45 -1.53
N VAL A 44 -2.32 -5.33 -1.93
CA VAL A 44 -2.08 -6.28 -3.04
C VAL A 44 -1.88 -5.55 -4.38
N LYS A 45 -2.66 -4.50 -4.65
CA LYS A 45 -2.47 -3.67 -5.86
C LYS A 45 -1.11 -2.98 -5.90
N LEU A 46 -0.64 -2.45 -4.76
CA LEU A 46 0.70 -1.86 -4.68
C LEU A 46 1.79 -2.90 -4.91
N ALA A 47 1.67 -4.09 -4.30
CA ALA A 47 2.59 -5.20 -4.56
C ALA A 47 2.59 -5.61 -6.04
N SER A 48 1.42 -5.64 -6.69
CA SER A 48 1.31 -5.88 -8.13
C SER A 48 2.04 -4.83 -8.94
N ARG A 49 1.95 -3.54 -8.58
CA ARG A 49 2.67 -2.46 -9.28
C ARG A 49 4.17 -2.59 -9.14
N VAL A 50 4.65 -2.86 -7.93
CA VAL A 50 6.09 -3.12 -7.70
C VAL A 50 6.55 -4.32 -8.53
N MET A 51 5.74 -5.38 -8.62
CA MET A 51 6.09 -6.55 -9.44
C MET A 51 6.09 -6.29 -10.95
N GLU A 52 5.13 -5.48 -11.44
CA GLU A 52 5.12 -5.03 -12.85
C GLU A 52 6.37 -4.19 -13.15
N SER A 53 6.71 -3.26 -12.25
CA SER A 53 7.89 -2.43 -12.34
C SER A 53 9.18 -3.26 -12.34
N ALA A 54 9.28 -4.27 -11.45
CA ALA A 54 10.39 -5.22 -11.40
C ALA A 54 10.58 -6.06 -12.67
N ALA A 55 9.57 -6.14 -13.55
CA ALA A 55 9.64 -6.87 -14.81
C ALA A 55 10.19 -6.03 -15.97
N LEU A 56 10.36 -4.70 -15.81
CA LEU A 56 10.82 -3.77 -16.85
C LEU A 56 12.34 -3.83 -17.13
N ARG A 57 12.99 -4.95 -16.80
CA ARG A 57 14.45 -5.04 -16.67
C ARG A 57 15.24 -4.73 -17.93
N PRO A 58 16.35 -3.97 -17.81
CA PRO A 58 17.46 -4.07 -18.76
C PRO A 58 18.24 -5.38 -18.52
N ASP A 59 18.85 -5.94 -19.57
CA ASP A 59 19.53 -7.26 -19.60
C ASP A 59 20.73 -7.47 -18.63
N LYS A 60 20.95 -6.59 -17.65
CA LYS A 60 22.08 -6.67 -16.70
C LYS A 60 21.77 -7.54 -15.48
N GLN A 61 22.77 -8.32 -15.07
CA GLN A 61 22.65 -9.43 -14.10
C GLN A 61 22.77 -9.04 -12.63
N ASP A 62 23.03 -7.78 -12.30
CA ASP A 62 23.34 -7.36 -10.93
C ASP A 62 22.11 -6.98 -10.08
N GLU A 63 20.90 -7.03 -10.66
CA GLU A 63 19.66 -6.68 -9.95
C GLU A 63 19.15 -7.78 -9.01
N ILE A 64 18.36 -7.42 -7.97
CA ILE A 64 17.51 -8.39 -7.24
C ILE A 64 16.81 -9.25 -8.27
N SER A 65 16.89 -10.58 -8.25
CA SER A 65 16.25 -11.37 -9.32
C SER A 65 14.71 -11.16 -9.33
N SER A 66 14.08 -11.15 -10.51
CA SER A 66 12.62 -10.99 -10.64
C SER A 66 11.90 -12.11 -9.88
N CYS A 67 12.54 -13.28 -9.81
CA CYS A 67 12.14 -14.40 -8.98
C CYS A 67 12.15 -14.05 -7.48
N THR A 68 13.20 -13.41 -6.98
CA THR A 68 13.31 -12.95 -5.59
C THR A 68 12.24 -11.91 -5.27
N ALA A 69 12.08 -10.89 -6.13
CA ALA A 69 11.03 -9.89 -5.98
C ALA A 69 9.64 -10.54 -5.94
N LYS A 70 9.36 -11.48 -6.85
CA LYS A 70 8.11 -12.25 -6.87
C LYS A 70 7.88 -13.03 -5.58
N GLN A 71 8.87 -13.78 -5.11
CA GLN A 71 8.76 -14.59 -3.88
C GLN A 71 8.49 -13.71 -2.66
N THR A 72 9.25 -12.62 -2.51
CA THR A 72 9.10 -11.67 -1.41
C THR A 72 7.74 -10.97 -1.45
N LEU A 73 7.31 -10.47 -2.61
CA LEU A 73 6.01 -9.83 -2.75
C LEU A 73 4.86 -10.82 -2.52
N THR A 74 5.00 -12.09 -2.93
CA THR A 74 4.01 -13.14 -2.63
C THR A 74 3.84 -13.35 -1.13
N MET A 75 4.94 -13.31 -0.36
CA MET A 75 4.87 -13.37 1.11
C MET A 75 4.06 -12.20 1.68
N TYR A 76 4.29 -10.97 1.24
CA TYR A 76 3.52 -9.81 1.72
C TYR A 76 2.06 -9.81 1.26
N VAL A 77 1.78 -10.27 0.03
CA VAL A 77 0.41 -10.48 -0.48
C VAL A 77 -0.35 -11.47 0.39
N SER A 78 0.30 -12.55 0.83
CA SER A 78 -0.34 -13.53 1.72
C SER A 78 -0.78 -12.90 3.05
N ILE A 79 -0.05 -11.89 3.55
CA ILE A 79 -0.41 -11.16 4.78
C ILE A 79 -1.65 -10.29 4.54
N PHE A 80 -1.75 -9.58 3.41
CA PHE A 80 -2.95 -8.81 3.08
C PHE A 80 -4.18 -9.70 2.93
N VAL A 81 -4.06 -10.84 2.24
CA VAL A 81 -5.14 -11.82 2.09
C VAL A 81 -5.55 -12.39 3.46
N LYS A 82 -4.57 -12.69 4.32
CA LYS A 82 -4.81 -13.14 5.69
C LYS A 82 -5.55 -12.08 6.50
N LEU A 83 -5.16 -10.81 6.42
CA LEU A 83 -5.86 -9.71 7.09
C LEU A 83 -7.34 -9.66 6.70
N ALA A 84 -7.65 -9.74 5.40
CA ALA A 84 -9.02 -9.73 4.92
C ALA A 84 -9.82 -10.93 5.45
N LYS A 85 -9.20 -12.11 5.49
CA LYS A 85 -9.80 -13.32 6.06
C LYS A 85 -10.03 -13.19 7.56
N ASP A 86 -9.04 -12.74 8.32
CA ASP A 86 -9.13 -12.59 9.77
C ASP A 86 -10.18 -11.51 10.13
N THR A 87 -10.32 -10.50 9.30
CA THR A 87 -11.38 -9.50 9.40
C THR A 87 -12.76 -10.11 9.18
N TYR A 88 -12.94 -10.88 8.11
CA TYR A 88 -14.19 -11.61 7.83
C TYR A 88 -14.55 -12.59 8.95
N ASP A 89 -13.57 -13.34 9.44
CA ASP A 89 -13.73 -14.30 10.54
C ASP A 89 -13.89 -13.62 11.92
N ARG A 90 -13.83 -12.28 11.99
CA ARG A 90 -13.85 -11.47 13.23
C ARG A 90 -12.74 -11.84 14.21
N LYS A 91 -11.58 -12.25 13.70
CA LYS A 91 -10.35 -12.61 14.42
C LYS A 91 -9.27 -11.52 14.37
N PHE A 92 -9.59 -10.37 13.78
CA PHE A 92 -8.69 -9.22 13.71
C PHE A 92 -8.29 -8.73 15.11
N ASN A 93 -7.00 -8.44 15.28
CA ASN A 93 -6.40 -7.98 16.53
C ASN A 93 -5.21 -7.05 16.29
N ASP A 94 -4.58 -6.60 17.36
CA ASP A 94 -3.35 -5.79 17.35
C ASP A 94 -2.21 -6.42 16.53
N GLN A 95 -2.01 -7.73 16.65
CA GLN A 95 -1.01 -8.45 15.86
C GLN A 95 -1.31 -8.40 14.35
N SER A 96 -2.59 -8.37 13.97
CA SER A 96 -3.02 -8.22 12.58
C SER A 96 -2.60 -6.85 12.01
N ILE A 97 -2.62 -5.81 12.84
CA ILE A 97 -2.21 -4.46 12.47
C ILE A 97 -0.70 -4.39 12.28
N PHE A 98 0.09 -4.88 13.23
CA PHE A 98 1.55 -4.91 13.06
C PHE A 98 1.97 -5.76 11.85
N SER A 99 1.26 -6.87 11.58
CA SER A 99 1.50 -7.68 10.38
C SER A 99 1.22 -6.88 9.10
N LEU A 100 0.13 -6.11 9.07
CA LEU A 100 -0.20 -5.24 7.95
C LEU A 100 0.86 -4.15 7.72
N LEU A 101 1.28 -3.48 8.80
CA LEU A 101 2.32 -2.44 8.74
C LEU A 101 3.64 -3.01 8.25
N GLY A 102 4.03 -4.19 8.74
CA GLY A 102 5.19 -4.93 8.27
C GLY A 102 5.09 -5.32 6.79
N ALA A 103 3.91 -5.72 6.31
CA ALA A 103 3.69 -6.05 4.90
C ALA A 103 3.86 -4.81 4.00
N PHE A 104 3.31 -3.66 4.40
CA PHE A 104 3.50 -2.41 3.69
C PHE A 104 4.97 -1.97 3.64
N LYS A 105 5.67 -2.00 4.79
CA LYS A 105 7.13 -1.76 4.86
C LYS A 105 7.89 -2.64 3.90
N GLY A 106 7.51 -3.91 3.86
CA GLY A 106 8.09 -4.92 2.98
C GLY A 106 7.93 -4.59 1.50
N VAL A 107 6.70 -4.28 1.06
CA VAL A 107 6.43 -3.89 -0.33
C VAL A 107 7.19 -2.61 -0.70
N ALA A 108 7.22 -1.62 0.19
CA ALA A 108 7.97 -0.38 -0.01
C ALA A 108 9.48 -0.61 -0.10
N ALA A 109 10.04 -1.48 0.75
CA ALA A 109 11.45 -1.84 0.71
C ALA A 109 11.83 -2.51 -0.62
N VAL A 110 11.02 -3.46 -1.11
CA VAL A 110 11.26 -4.09 -2.42
C VAL A 110 11.25 -3.04 -3.54
N GLY A 111 10.27 -2.13 -3.54
CA GLY A 111 10.22 -1.04 -4.51
C GLY A 111 11.47 -0.15 -4.44
N HIS A 112 11.88 0.25 -3.23
CA HIS A 112 13.04 1.11 -3.03
C HIS A 112 14.32 0.45 -3.54
N ILE A 113 14.52 -0.84 -3.25
CA ILE A 113 15.70 -1.57 -3.72
C ILE A 113 15.74 -1.58 -5.25
N LEU A 114 14.61 -1.84 -5.93
CA LEU A 114 14.55 -1.80 -7.39
C LEU A 114 14.93 -0.42 -7.94
N LEU A 115 14.43 0.66 -7.33
CA LEU A 115 14.78 2.02 -7.72
C LEU A 115 16.28 2.32 -7.52
N GLN A 116 16.83 1.95 -6.37
CA GLN A 116 18.24 2.19 -6.04
C GLN A 116 19.17 1.43 -6.98
N ASP A 117 18.85 0.17 -7.24
CA ASP A 117 19.56 -0.70 -8.19
C ASP A 117 19.51 -0.15 -9.62
N ALA A 118 18.35 0.34 -10.07
CA ALA A 118 18.23 1.03 -11.35
C ALA A 118 19.09 2.31 -11.39
N LEU A 119 19.13 3.12 -10.32
CA LEU A 119 19.95 4.33 -10.26
C LEU A 119 21.44 4.01 -10.36
N THR A 120 21.94 3.01 -9.63
CA THR A 120 23.35 2.58 -9.70
C THR A 120 23.74 2.07 -11.08
N ASN A 121 22.80 1.49 -11.84
CA ASN A 121 23.05 1.04 -13.20
C ASN A 121 23.08 2.16 -14.26
N VAL A 122 22.59 3.36 -13.90
CA VAL A 122 22.53 4.57 -14.74
C VAL A 122 23.75 5.48 -14.53
N ASP A 123 24.58 5.22 -13.51
CA ASP A 123 25.76 6.01 -13.14
C ASP A 123 26.79 6.14 -14.28
N ASN A 124 26.68 7.23 -15.05
CA ASN A 124 27.76 7.78 -15.86
C ASN A 124 27.83 9.32 -15.86
N ASP A 125 26.87 10.05 -15.25
CA ASP A 125 26.88 11.52 -15.18
C ASP A 125 26.26 11.99 -13.86
N GLY A 126 26.85 13.00 -13.19
CA GLY A 126 26.48 13.51 -11.85
C GLY A 126 25.04 14.02 -11.63
N TYR A 127 24.13 13.79 -12.58
CA TYR A 127 22.67 13.85 -12.41
C TYR A 127 22.16 12.71 -11.50
N SER A 128 22.85 11.56 -11.50
CA SER A 128 22.48 10.40 -10.68
C SER A 128 22.72 10.61 -9.19
N ASP A 129 23.83 11.24 -8.79
CA ASP A 129 24.17 11.46 -7.38
C ASP A 129 23.09 12.23 -6.60
N ASN A 130 22.51 13.29 -7.21
CA ASN A 130 21.42 14.04 -6.58
C ASN A 130 20.11 13.23 -6.48
N LEU A 131 19.86 12.34 -7.45
CA LEU A 131 18.68 11.46 -7.43
C LEU A 131 18.81 10.33 -6.42
N VAL A 132 20.03 9.80 -6.23
CA VAL A 132 20.33 8.80 -5.20
C VAL A 132 20.13 9.39 -3.81
N LEU A 133 20.67 10.58 -3.55
CA LEU A 133 20.48 11.28 -2.27
C LEU A 133 19.00 11.57 -1.97
N ASP A 134 18.24 12.09 -2.95
CA ASP A 134 16.80 12.35 -2.79
C ASP A 134 16.01 11.05 -2.53
N THR A 135 16.40 9.95 -3.18
CA THR A 135 15.77 8.64 -2.97
C THR A 135 16.01 8.13 -1.56
N ASP A 136 17.26 8.17 -1.06
CA ASP A 136 17.60 7.74 0.29
C ASP A 136 16.92 8.62 1.36
N ASP A 137 16.91 9.94 1.18
CA ASP A 137 16.25 10.87 2.09
C ASP A 137 14.74 10.58 2.19
N SER A 138 14.07 10.37 1.04
CA SER A 138 12.65 10.03 0.99
C SER A 138 12.34 8.70 1.70
N TRP A 139 13.23 7.71 1.58
CA TRP A 139 13.12 6.42 2.25
C TRP A 139 13.32 6.53 3.76
N HIS A 140 14.29 7.32 4.19
CA HIS A 140 14.53 7.62 5.61
C HIS A 140 13.32 8.31 6.23
N GLU A 141 12.75 9.31 5.58
CA GLU A 141 11.55 10.00 6.03
C GLU A 141 10.36 9.04 6.13
N TYR A 142 10.10 8.27 5.08
CA TYR A 142 9.03 7.27 5.06
C TYR A 142 9.16 6.26 6.22
N ARG A 143 10.35 5.69 6.43
CA ARG A 143 10.59 4.73 7.52
C ARG A 143 10.38 5.36 8.90
N LYS A 144 10.82 6.59 9.09
CA LYS A 144 10.63 7.33 10.34
C LYS A 144 9.15 7.57 10.61
N ASN A 145 8.43 8.09 9.63
CA ASN A 145 6.98 8.36 9.74
C ASN A 145 6.20 7.08 10.05
N LEU A 146 6.53 5.96 9.39
CA LEU A 146 5.86 4.70 9.65
C LEU A 146 6.23 4.07 11.00
N SER A 147 7.43 4.31 11.51
CA SER A 147 7.84 3.87 12.85
C SER A 147 7.13 4.68 13.94
N ASN A 148 7.00 6.00 13.75
CA ASN A 148 6.21 6.85 14.64
C ASN A 148 4.75 6.36 14.72
N LEU A 149 4.14 5.99 13.58
CA LEU A 149 2.79 5.43 13.55
C LEU A 149 2.67 4.09 14.26
N GLU A 150 3.68 3.22 14.16
CA GLU A 150 3.73 1.98 14.92
C GLU A 150 3.82 2.22 16.43
N ASP A 151 4.59 3.21 16.86
CA ASP A 151 4.73 3.58 18.27
C ASP A 151 3.44 4.21 18.81
N GLU A 152 2.81 5.10 18.04
CA GLU A 152 1.47 5.62 18.34
C GLU A 152 0.46 4.48 18.47
N PHE A 153 0.46 3.55 17.51
CA PHE A 153 -0.44 2.41 17.56
C PHE A 153 -0.18 1.53 18.79
N ARG A 154 1.09 1.27 19.13
CA ARG A 154 1.47 0.51 20.32
C ARG A 154 1.00 1.18 21.60
N ALA A 155 1.15 2.50 21.71
CA ALA A 155 0.72 3.28 22.86
C ALA A 155 -0.79 3.19 23.10
N VAL A 156 -1.59 3.15 22.03
CA VAL A 156 -3.06 3.17 22.10
C VAL A 156 -3.69 1.78 22.01
N SER A 157 -2.95 0.74 21.61
CA SER A 157 -3.44 -0.65 21.48
C SER A 157 -4.05 -1.22 22.76
N LYS A 158 -3.69 -0.66 23.93
CA LYS A 158 -4.22 -1.06 25.26
C LYS A 158 -5.37 -0.17 25.74
N SER A 159 -5.80 0.80 24.95
CA SER A 159 -6.85 1.77 25.30
C SER A 159 -8.25 1.23 25.01
N THR A 160 -9.22 1.59 25.85
CA THR A 160 -10.66 1.32 25.59
C THR A 160 -11.22 2.10 24.40
N LYS A 161 -10.49 3.11 23.89
CA LYS A 161 -10.85 3.89 22.68
C LYS A 161 -10.16 3.39 21.40
N VAL A 162 -9.69 2.15 21.38
CA VAL A 162 -8.92 1.55 20.27
C VAL A 162 -9.55 1.81 18.90
N LEU A 163 -10.86 1.61 18.72
CA LEU A 163 -11.50 1.79 17.40
C LEU A 163 -11.49 3.24 16.89
N GLN A 164 -11.67 4.21 17.80
CA GLN A 164 -11.70 5.64 17.44
C GLN A 164 -10.32 6.15 17.02
N ILE A 165 -9.25 5.58 17.57
CA ILE A 165 -7.87 5.97 17.24
C ILE A 165 -7.33 5.12 16.09
N LEU A 166 -7.69 3.85 16.03
CA LEU A 166 -7.23 2.92 15.01
C LEU A 166 -7.64 3.35 13.61
N LYS A 167 -8.90 3.77 13.41
CA LYS A 167 -9.38 4.19 12.08
C LYS A 167 -8.54 5.34 11.48
N PRO A 168 -8.36 6.50 12.15
CA PRO A 168 -7.55 7.60 11.59
C PRO A 168 -6.07 7.22 11.44
N THR A 169 -5.48 6.46 12.37
CA THR A 169 -4.10 5.98 12.23
C THR A 169 -3.94 5.07 11.00
N MET A 170 -4.91 4.20 10.73
CA MET A 170 -4.90 3.32 9.55
C MET A 170 -5.08 4.10 8.25
N VAL A 171 -5.92 5.15 8.24
CA VAL A 171 -6.05 6.05 7.08
C VAL A 171 -4.70 6.69 6.79
N HIS A 172 -4.10 7.33 7.80
CA HIS A 172 -2.83 8.02 7.64
C HIS A 172 -1.72 7.07 7.17
N THR A 173 -1.64 5.89 7.77
CA THR A 173 -0.68 4.85 7.39
C THR A 173 -0.87 4.40 5.94
N THR A 174 -2.12 4.13 5.53
CA THR A 174 -2.40 3.64 4.18
C THR A 174 -2.06 4.73 3.14
N THR A 175 -2.33 6.00 3.45
CA THR A 175 -1.97 7.15 2.60
C THR A 175 -0.46 7.30 2.45
N LEU A 176 0.29 7.26 3.56
CA LEU A 176 1.76 7.34 3.56
C LEU A 176 2.37 6.23 2.68
N ASN A 177 1.90 4.99 2.84
CA ASN A 177 2.37 3.84 2.06
C ASN A 177 2.06 3.97 0.57
N MET A 178 0.83 4.38 0.23
CA MET A 178 0.47 4.60 -1.17
C MET A 178 1.33 5.68 -1.82
N ALA A 179 1.50 6.83 -1.16
CA ALA A 179 2.28 7.94 -1.69
C ALA A 179 3.72 7.51 -1.99
N PHE A 180 4.39 6.88 -1.02
CA PHE A 180 5.77 6.44 -1.18
C PHE A 180 5.92 5.36 -2.26
N ILE A 181 5.13 4.28 -2.22
CA ILE A 181 5.27 3.17 -3.16
C ILE A 181 4.99 3.62 -4.60
N LEU A 182 3.98 4.49 -4.81
CA LEU A 182 3.68 5.00 -6.14
C LEU A 182 4.77 5.93 -6.67
N ASP A 183 5.38 6.75 -5.81
CA ASP A 183 6.51 7.61 -6.21
C ASP A 183 7.72 6.78 -6.63
N VAL A 184 8.08 5.77 -5.82
CA VAL A 184 9.19 4.86 -6.10
C VAL A 184 8.99 4.10 -7.42
N VAL A 185 7.80 3.53 -7.63
CA VAL A 185 7.46 2.85 -8.90
C VAL A 185 7.52 3.82 -10.06
N ALA A 186 6.97 5.04 -9.92
CA ALA A 186 6.99 6.03 -10.99
C ALA A 186 8.40 6.49 -11.36
N ARG A 187 9.31 6.62 -10.38
CA ARG A 187 10.72 6.95 -10.61
C ARG A 187 11.44 5.79 -11.30
N HIS A 188 11.24 4.56 -10.84
CA HIS A 188 11.84 3.37 -11.45
C HIS A 188 11.38 3.19 -12.90
N ASP A 189 10.07 3.27 -13.14
CA ASP A 189 9.47 3.17 -14.48
C ASP A 189 9.98 4.29 -15.40
N ARG A 190 10.21 5.51 -14.89
CA ARG A 190 10.77 6.61 -15.67
C ARG A 190 12.23 6.36 -16.03
N LEU A 191 13.06 5.94 -15.08
CA LEU A 191 14.46 5.65 -15.31
C LEU A 191 14.61 4.58 -16.39
N LEU A 192 13.88 3.48 -16.29
CA LEU A 192 13.91 2.40 -17.29
C LEU A 192 13.18 2.79 -18.59
N GLY A 193 12.13 3.61 -18.50
CA GLY A 193 11.40 4.15 -19.65
C GLY A 193 12.22 5.12 -20.51
N THR A 194 13.11 5.91 -19.91
CA THR A 194 14.08 6.72 -20.66
C THR A 194 15.05 5.88 -21.49
N TYR A 195 15.28 4.61 -21.13
CA TYR A 195 16.01 3.67 -21.98
C TYR A 195 15.11 2.93 -22.99
N ALA A 196 13.80 2.91 -22.78
CA ALA A 196 12.86 2.11 -23.57
C ALA A 196 12.08 2.85 -24.67
N SER A 197 12.16 4.19 -24.79
CA SER A 197 11.53 4.86 -25.94
C SER A 197 12.17 6.20 -26.37
N SER A 198 12.83 6.17 -27.53
CA SER A 198 12.46 7.12 -28.59
C SER A 198 10.96 6.94 -28.89
N LEU A 199 10.16 7.99 -28.64
CA LEU A 199 8.71 8.21 -28.88
C LEU A 199 7.76 8.20 -27.65
N PRO A 200 6.67 9.01 -27.69
CA PRO A 200 6.21 9.79 -26.54
C PRO A 200 4.97 9.25 -25.82
N LEU A 201 4.86 9.68 -24.56
CA LEU A 201 3.80 9.42 -23.57
C LEU A 201 2.42 10.03 -23.90
N PRO A 202 1.36 9.55 -23.19
CA PRO A 202 0.54 10.49 -22.42
C PRO A 202 0.17 9.97 -21.01
N ILE A 203 0.71 10.62 -19.96
CA ILE A 203 0.45 10.33 -18.52
C ILE A 203 -0.70 11.17 -17.92
N ARG A 204 -1.40 12.01 -18.68
CA ARG A 204 -2.35 12.98 -18.09
C ARG A 204 -3.70 12.43 -17.55
N LEU A 205 -3.97 11.13 -17.65
CA LEU A 205 -5.30 10.59 -17.32
C LEU A 205 -5.39 9.79 -16.00
N ILE A 206 -4.27 9.32 -15.43
CA ILE A 206 -4.34 8.40 -14.27
C ILE A 206 -4.37 9.15 -12.92
N SER A 207 -3.87 10.39 -12.83
CA SER A 207 -3.87 11.12 -11.54
C SER A 207 -5.22 11.74 -11.16
N LYS A 208 -6.05 12.15 -12.14
CA LYS A 208 -7.35 12.79 -11.86
C LYS A 208 -8.45 11.83 -11.44
N GLN A 209 -8.37 10.56 -11.86
CA GLN A 209 -9.42 9.59 -11.59
C GLN A 209 -9.28 8.95 -10.20
N ASN A 210 -8.09 8.99 -9.58
CA ASN A 210 -7.87 8.40 -8.25
C ASN A 210 -8.12 9.38 -7.10
N THR A 211 -7.99 10.70 -7.29
CA THR A 211 -8.29 11.69 -6.25
C THR A 211 -9.80 11.80 -5.99
N ALA A 212 -10.63 11.81 -7.02
CA ALA A 212 -12.09 11.91 -6.88
C ALA A 212 -12.73 10.72 -6.12
N TRP A 213 -12.16 9.52 -6.21
CA TRP A 213 -12.64 8.35 -5.46
C TRP A 213 -12.15 8.32 -4.00
N ILE A 214 -10.97 8.89 -3.73
CA ILE A 214 -10.48 9.09 -2.36
C ILE A 214 -11.38 10.13 -1.66
N ASP A 215 -11.73 11.22 -2.34
CA ASP A 215 -12.65 12.24 -1.83
C ASP A 215 -14.06 11.69 -1.60
N LEU A 216 -14.59 10.84 -2.51
CA LEU A 216 -15.89 10.19 -2.33
C LEU A 216 -15.91 9.20 -1.16
N CYS A 217 -14.82 8.44 -0.94
CA CYS A 217 -14.69 7.56 0.21
C CYS A 217 -14.52 8.33 1.53
N LEU A 218 -13.90 9.50 1.50
CA LEU A 218 -13.83 10.40 2.64
C LEU A 218 -15.23 11.01 2.92
N GLU A 219 -15.95 11.54 1.94
CA GLU A 219 -17.30 12.11 2.15
C GLU A 219 -18.32 11.11 2.69
N ILE A 220 -18.32 9.87 2.18
CA ILE A 220 -19.24 8.81 2.65
C ILE A 220 -18.87 8.34 4.07
N CYS A 221 -17.60 8.45 4.48
CA CYS A 221 -17.14 8.04 5.80
C CYS A 221 -17.10 9.17 6.85
N PHE A 222 -17.25 10.43 6.44
CA PHE A 222 -17.06 11.63 7.30
C PHE A 222 -18.27 12.58 7.32
N SER A 223 -19.47 12.15 6.93
CA SER A 223 -20.67 12.93 7.27
C SER A 223 -20.78 13.05 8.79
N PRO A 224 -20.81 14.26 9.38
CA PRO A 224 -21.06 14.43 10.79
C PRO A 224 -22.46 13.85 11.06
N VAL A 225 -22.54 12.95 12.03
CA VAL A 225 -23.81 12.60 12.66
C VAL A 225 -24.37 13.91 13.20
N VAL A 226 -25.34 14.48 12.48
CA VAL A 226 -26.17 15.56 13.02
C VAL A 226 -27.01 14.90 14.10
N ASP A 227 -26.71 15.21 15.36
CA ASP A 227 -27.54 14.78 16.48
C ASP A 227 -28.99 15.22 16.22
N PRO A 228 -29.97 14.29 16.24
CA PRO A 228 -31.37 14.68 16.14
C PRO A 228 -31.83 15.33 17.46
N PRO A 229 -32.74 16.32 17.41
CA PRO A 229 -33.32 16.97 18.58
C PRO A 229 -34.16 16.03 19.45
#